data_AF-A0A962V4X1-F1
#
_entry.id   AF-A0A962V4X1-F1
#
_cell.length_a   1.000
_cell.length_b   1.000
_cell.length_c   1.000
_cell.angle_alpha   90.00
_cell.angle_beta   90.00
_cell.angle_gamma   90.00
#
_symmetry.space_group_name_H-M   'P 1'
#
loop_
_entity.id
_entity.type
_entity.pdbx_description
1 polymer ?
#
loop_
_entity_poly.entity_id
_entity_poly.type
_entity_poly.pdbx_seq_one_letter_code
_entity_poly.pdbx_strand_id
1 'polypeptide(L)'
;ARGQWEASSSIGLGRLQTYRYIVLPQAVPLMLPPLTSLVINLIKNSAIVSVIAVFDLTTEGRNIIADTFMSFEIWLTVAAMYLVLTVTLSVLVGLLEKRVQAR
;
A
#
# COMPACT_ATOMS: atom_id res chain seq x y z
N ALA A 1 16.61 27.31 2.93
CA ALA A 1 17.41 26.21 3.53
C ALA A 1 18.79 26.69 4.02
N ARG A 2 19.64 27.30 3.17
CA ARG A 2 20.98 27.78 3.57
C ARG A 2 20.98 28.72 4.79
N GLY A 3 20.04 29.66 4.88
CA GLY A 3 19.96 30.59 6.01
C GLY A 3 19.70 29.95 7.39
N GLN A 4 18.95 28.84 7.47
CA GLN A 4 18.74 28.12 8.74
C GLN A 4 20.01 27.41 9.21
N TRP A 5 20.81 26.93 8.26
CA TRP A 5 22.12 26.33 8.52
C TRP A 5 23.12 27.40 8.99
N GLU A 6 23.22 28.52 8.27
CA GLU A 6 24.11 29.64 8.60
C GLU A 6 23.74 30.32 9.93
N ALA A 7 22.44 30.45 10.22
CA ALA A 7 21.96 30.94 11.51
C ALA A 7 22.32 29.98 12.64
N SER A 8 22.10 28.66 12.46
CA SER A 8 22.42 27.65 13.46
C SER A 8 23.93 27.59 13.78
N SER A 9 24.79 27.74 12.77
CA SER A 9 26.23 27.80 12.96
C SER A 9 26.66 29.11 13.64
N SER A 10 25.99 30.22 13.33
CA SER A 10 26.30 31.53 13.95
C SER A 10 25.97 31.58 15.44
N ILE A 11 24.99 30.78 15.90
CA ILE A 11 24.65 30.63 17.33
C ILE A 11 25.35 29.43 18.01
N GLY A 12 26.32 28.82 17.34
CA GLY A 12 27.15 27.75 17.92
C GLY A 12 26.49 26.38 18.05
N LEU A 13 25.37 26.11 17.36
CA LEU A 13 24.74 24.79 17.40
C LEU A 13 25.57 23.77 16.60
N GLY A 14 25.75 22.59 17.20
CA GLY A 14 26.35 21.44 16.51
C GLY A 14 25.39 20.83 15.48
N ARG A 15 25.91 20.09 14.48
CA ARG A 15 25.09 19.46 13.41
C ARG A 15 23.91 18.65 13.93
N LEU A 16 24.10 17.84 14.98
CA LEU A 16 23.03 17.04 15.58
C LEU A 16 21.95 17.90 16.24
N GLN A 17 22.34 19.02 16.86
CA GLN A 17 21.40 19.96 17.47
C GLN A 17 20.62 20.72 16.40
N THR A 18 21.28 21.16 15.32
CA THR A 18 20.61 21.78 14.17
C THR A 18 19.55 20.85 13.57
N TYR A 19 19.86 19.56 13.39
CA TYR A 19 18.87 18.60 12.90
C TYR A 19 17.70 18.41 13.86
N ARG A 20 17.96 18.23 15.17
CA ARG A 20 16.92 17.95 16.16
C ARG A 20 16.02 19.15 16.46
N TYR A 21 16.58 20.35 16.54
CA TYR A 21 15.85 21.54 16.99
C TYR A 21 15.34 22.44 15.86
N ILE A 22 15.94 22.37 14.67
CA ILE A 22 15.61 23.29 13.57
C ILE A 22 15.04 22.50 12.38
N VAL A 23 15.81 21.56 11.83
CA VAL A 23 15.46 20.92 10.55
C VAL A 23 14.30 19.93 10.68
N LEU A 24 14.38 18.97 11.62
CA LEU A 24 13.34 17.95 11.81
C LEU A 24 11.97 18.54 12.17
N PRO A 25 11.83 19.42 13.18
CA PRO A 25 10.52 19.98 13.54
C PRO A 25 9.90 20.85 12.44
N GLN A 26 10.70 21.41 11.52
CA GLN A 26 10.20 22.16 10.36
C GLN A 26 9.86 21.23 9.17
N ALA A 27 10.67 20.20 8.93
CA ALA A 27 10.50 19.30 7.79
C ALA A 27 9.36 18.29 8.01
N VAL A 28 9.19 17.78 9.23
CA VAL A 28 8.19 16.74 9.54
C VAL A 28 6.75 17.21 9.23
N PRO A 29 6.26 18.37 9.72
CA PRO A 29 4.91 18.85 9.40
C PRO A 29 4.69 19.10 7.91
N LEU A 30 5.76 19.44 7.18
CA LEU A 30 5.71 19.67 5.73
C LEU A 30 5.64 18.35 4.93
N MET A 31 6.33 17.31 5.40
CA MET A 31 6.37 16.00 4.73
C MET A 31 5.22 15.07 5.13
N LEU A 32 4.59 15.26 6.29
CA LEU A 32 3.48 14.44 6.75
C LEU A 32 2.27 14.42 5.79
N PRO A 33 1.79 15.56 5.24
CA PRO A 33 0.66 15.53 4.32
C PRO A 33 0.95 14.76 3.00
N PRO A 34 2.08 14.98 2.30
CA PRO A 34 2.45 14.18 1.13
C PRO A 34 2.61 12.69 1.42
N LEU A 35 3.23 12.32 2.56
CA LEU A 35 3.40 10.91 2.94
C LEU A 35 2.05 10.24 3.19
N THR A 36 1.12 10.94 3.85
CA THR A 36 -0.24 10.43 4.08
C THR A 36 -0.96 10.18 2.77
N SER A 37 -0.87 11.13 1.82
CA SER A 37 -1.43 10.97 0.48
C SER A 37 -0.82 9.76 -0.24
N LEU A 38 0.49 9.57 -0.13
CA LEU A 38 1.21 8.46 -0.74
C LEU A 38 0.76 7.12 -0.14
N VAL A 39 0.63 7.01 1.18
CA VAL A 39 0.11 5.80 1.86
C VAL A 39 -1.31 5.49 1.41
N ILE A 40 -2.20 6.49 1.37
CA ILE A 40 -3.57 6.31 0.89
C ILE A 40 -3.57 5.81 -0.57
N ASN A 41 -2.72 6.38 -1.42
CA ASN A 41 -2.64 6.01 -2.82
C ASN A 41 -2.10 4.58 -3.00
N LEU A 42 -1.10 4.17 -2.21
CA LEU A 42 -0.59 2.80 -2.21
C LEU A 42 -1.66 1.79 -1.78
N ILE A 43 -2.44 2.12 -0.74
CA ILE A 43 -3.56 1.28 -0.30
C ILE A 43 -4.61 1.18 -1.40
N LYS A 44 -4.99 2.31 -2.02
CA LYS A 44 -5.98 2.32 -3.11
C LYS A 44 -5.51 1.51 -4.31
N ASN A 45 -4.29 1.74 -4.79
CA ASN A 45 -3.77 1.08 -5.99
C ASN A 45 -3.55 -0.42 -5.77
N SER A 46 -3.21 -0.85 -4.55
CA SER A 46 -3.12 -2.28 -4.22
C SER A 46 -4.49 -2.95 -4.07
N ALA A 47 -5.44 -2.29 -3.41
CA ALA A 47 -6.78 -2.85 -3.19
C ALA A 47 -7.65 -2.86 -4.47
N ILE A 48 -7.56 -1.83 -5.31
CA ILE A 48 -8.41 -1.67 -6.50
C ILE A 48 -8.18 -2.79 -7.52
N VAL A 49 -6.94 -3.25 -7.67
CA VAL A 49 -6.58 -4.34 -8.60
C VAL A 49 -7.27 -5.64 -8.19
N SER A 50 -7.32 -5.96 -6.89
CA SER A 50 -8.01 -7.15 -6.40
C SER A 50 -9.52 -7.07 -6.63
N VAL A 51 -10.13 -5.90 -6.41
CA VAL A 51 -11.59 -5.73 -6.57
C VAL A 51 -11.99 -5.84 -8.05
N ILE A 52 -11.23 -5.20 -8.96
CA ILE A 52 -11.48 -5.28 -10.41
C ILE A 52 -11.36 -6.73 -10.89
N ALA A 53 -10.29 -7.44 -10.51
CA ALA A 53 -10.08 -8.83 -10.93
C ALA A 53 -11.24 -9.76 -10.52
N VAL A 54 -11.81 -9.56 -9.33
CA VAL A 54 -12.96 -10.34 -8.85
C VAL A 54 -14.23 -10.02 -9.64
N PHE A 55 -14.43 -8.75 -9.98
CA PHE A 55 -15.57 -8.33 -10.78
C PHE A 55 -15.50 -8.91 -12.20
N ASP A 56 -14.33 -8.87 -12.82
CA ASP A 56 -14.08 -9.44 -14.14
C ASP A 56 -14.33 -10.96 -14.11
N LEU A 57 -13.77 -11.66 -13.10
CA LEU A 57 -13.95 -13.10 -12.92
C LEU A 57 -15.42 -13.51 -12.75
N THR A 58 -16.18 -12.75 -11.96
CA THR A 58 -17.60 -13.02 -11.72
C THR A 58 -18.45 -12.74 -12.95
N THR A 59 -18.06 -11.72 -13.73
CA THR A 59 -18.74 -11.37 -14.98
C THR A 59 -18.51 -12.44 -16.03
N GLU A 60 -17.27 -12.91 -16.21
CA GLU A 60 -16.98 -14.04 -17.09
C GLU A 60 -17.66 -15.33 -16.64
N GLY A 61 -17.70 -15.60 -15.32
CA GLY A 61 -18.45 -16.72 -14.77
C GLY A 61 -19.94 -16.67 -15.19
N ARG A 62 -20.57 -15.50 -15.12
CA ARG A 62 -21.96 -15.33 -15.57
C ARG A 62 -22.12 -15.53 -17.08
N ASN A 63 -21.17 -15.07 -17.90
CA ASN A 63 -21.20 -15.28 -19.35
C ASN A 63 -21.16 -16.78 -19.68
N ILE A 64 -20.24 -17.52 -19.07
CA ILE A 64 -20.13 -18.97 -19.30
C ILE A 64 -21.39 -19.70 -18.80
N ILE A 65 -21.98 -19.26 -17.69
CA ILE A 65 -23.26 -19.81 -17.20
C ILE A 65 -24.38 -19.57 -18.21
N ALA A 66 -24.42 -18.41 -18.86
CA ALA A 66 -25.42 -18.11 -19.88
C ALA A 66 -25.28 -19.03 -21.12
N ASP A 67 -24.06 -19.43 -21.46
CA ASP A 67 -23.77 -20.29 -22.62
C ASP A 67 -23.94 -21.79 -22.33
N THR A 68 -23.55 -22.24 -21.14
CA THR A 68 -23.52 -23.68 -20.79
C THR A 68 -24.65 -24.11 -19.87
N PHE A 69 -25.35 -23.17 -19.22
CA PHE A 69 -26.34 -23.40 -18.16
C PHE A 69 -25.81 -24.18 -16.94
N MET A 70 -24.50 -24.43 -16.85
CA MET A 70 -23.84 -25.21 -15.80
C MET A 70 -23.50 -24.36 -14.56
N SER A 71 -24.53 -23.78 -13.95
CA SER A 71 -24.39 -22.83 -12.83
C SER A 71 -23.55 -23.36 -11.68
N PHE A 72 -23.79 -24.60 -11.24
CA PHE A 72 -23.15 -25.15 -10.06
C PHE A 72 -21.63 -25.30 -10.21
N GLU A 73 -21.18 -25.90 -11.32
CA GLU A 73 -19.77 -26.16 -11.58
C GLU A 73 -18.97 -24.86 -11.77
N ILE A 74 -19.58 -23.86 -12.42
CA ILE A 74 -18.93 -22.57 -12.69
C ILE A 74 -18.81 -21.76 -11.40
N TRP A 75 -19.87 -21.68 -10.58
CA TRP A 75 -19.78 -21.00 -9.28
C TRP A 75 -18.77 -21.66 -8.34
N LEU A 76 -18.67 -22.99 -8.35
CA LEU A 76 -17.64 -23.72 -7.59
C LEU A 76 -16.24 -23.35 -8.09
N THR A 77 -16.03 -23.28 -9.40
CA THR A 77 -14.74 -22.91 -10.00
C THR A 77 -14.37 -21.46 -9.70
N VAL A 78 -15.32 -20.52 -9.80
CA VAL A 78 -15.13 -19.10 -9.43
C VAL A 78 -14.77 -18.96 -7.95
N ALA A 79 -15.45 -19.70 -7.06
CA ALA A 79 -15.13 -19.72 -5.65
C ALA A 79 -13.73 -20.27 -5.37
N ALA A 80 -13.32 -21.34 -6.07
CA ALA A 80 -11.98 -21.91 -5.97
C ALA A 80 -10.90 -20.91 -6.42
N MET A 81 -11.11 -20.21 -7.54
CA MET A 81 -10.20 -19.16 -8.01
C MET A 81 -10.09 -17.99 -7.02
N TYR A 82 -11.21 -17.57 -6.43
CA TYR A 82 -11.24 -16.54 -5.40
C TYR A 82 -10.42 -16.95 -4.15
N LEU A 83 -10.55 -18.22 -3.73
CA LEU A 83 -9.79 -18.78 -2.62
C LEU A 83 -8.29 -18.78 -2.94
N VAL A 84 -7.88 -19.23 -4.13
CA VAL A 84 -6.48 -19.22 -4.56
C VAL A 84 -5.90 -17.81 -4.53
N LEU A 85 -6.63 -16.81 -5.05
CA LEU A 85 -6.20 -15.42 -5.07
C LEU A 85 -6.04 -14.86 -3.64
N THR A 86 -7.03 -15.12 -2.79
CA THR A 86 -7.02 -14.67 -1.39
C THR A 86 -5.89 -15.29 -0.58
N VAL A 87 -5.69 -16.61 -0.70
CA VAL A 87 -4.61 -17.33 0.00
C VAL A 87 -3.25 -16.85 -0.48
N THR A 88 -3.06 -16.68 -1.80
CA THR A 88 -1.79 -16.20 -2.36
C THR A 88 -1.44 -14.81 -1.84
N LEU A 89 -2.40 -13.88 -1.84
CA LEU A 89 -2.19 -12.53 -1.29
C LEU A 89 -1.90 -12.58 0.22
N SER A 90 -2.65 -13.37 0.98
CA SER A 90 -2.47 -13.51 2.43
C SER A 90 -1.07 -14.04 2.77
N VAL A 91 -0.57 -15.03 2.01
CA VAL A 91 0.80 -15.54 2.14
C VAL A 91 1.83 -14.48 1.79
N LEU A 92 1.67 -13.75 0.68
CA LEU A 92 2.60 -12.69 0.27
C LEU A 92 2.71 -11.59 1.32
N VAL A 93 1.58 -11.14 1.87
CA VAL A 93 1.55 -10.16 2.95
C VAL A 93 2.23 -10.70 4.20
N GLY A 94 1.93 -11.94 4.61
CA GLY A 94 2.57 -12.57 5.77
C GLY A 94 4.08 -12.73 5.61
N LEU A 95 4.57 -12.99 4.39
CA LEU A 95 6.01 -13.02 4.09
C LEU A 95 6.66 -11.63 4.19
N LEU A 96 5.97 -10.59 3.70
CA LEU A 96 6.44 -9.21 3.79
C LEU A 96 6.49 -8.72 5.25
N GLU A 97 5.45 -9.00 6.05
CA GLU A 97 5.41 -8.64 7.47
C GLU A 97 6.57 -9.25 8.25
N LYS A 98 6.84 -10.55 8.06
CA LYS A 98 7.98 -11.23 8.69
C LYS A 98 9.31 -10.58 8.32
N ARG A 99 9.45 -10.11 7.07
CA ARG A 99 10.68 -9.47 6.57
C ARG A 99 10.87 -8.05 7.11
N VAL A 100 9.77 -7.34 7.37
CA VAL A 100 9.78 -6.00 7.96
C VAL A 100 10.02 -6.06 9.47
N GLN A 101 9.43 -7.01 10.19
CA GLN A 101 9.67 -7.19 11.63
C GLN A 101 11.06 -7.72 11.98
N ALA A 102 11.74 -8.39 11.05
CA ALA A 102 13.11 -8.85 11.23
C ALA A 102 14.18 -7.75 11.03
N ARG A 103 13.76 -6.53 10.67
CA ARG A 103 14.61 -5.33 10.54
C ARG A 103 14.29 -4.32 11.63
#